data_AF-A0A9P4WNY1-F1
#
_entry.id   AF-A0A9P4WNY1-F1
#
_cell.length_a   1.000
_cell.length_b   1.000
_cell.length_c   1.000
_cell.angle_alpha   90.00
_cell.angle_beta   90.00
_cell.angle_gamma   90.00
#
_symmetry.space_group_name_H-M   'P 1'
#
loop_
_entity.id
_entity.type
_entity.pdbx_description
1 polymer ?
#
loop_
_entity_poly.entity_id
_entity_poly.type
_entity_poly.pdbx_seq_one_letter_code
_entity_poly.pdbx_strand_id
1 'polypeptide(L)'
;MSLQLTPIAIKPSVHELRDGKLSRRNLEVAMRALARDGLVVLEDLVEYKALDKLNGKMVQDAYHLQLREDSPFNYNKGNIQQDPPMTEEWFDGSIYTNTIVTQVTSTCLGPRPVLRFVSGNTALPPTAMSPPASQPIHNDADFDHLSVPFALVVNVPLVTMTPENGSTEIWLGTHSDTTIADQEGAHGERASDG
;
A
#
# COMPACT_ATOMS: atom_id res chain seq x y z
N MET A 1 16.40 -11.43 17.92
CA MET A 1 16.55 -9.96 17.85
C MET A 1 15.19 -9.35 18.18
N SER A 2 15.13 -8.26 18.95
CA SER A 2 13.85 -7.57 19.18
C SER A 2 13.38 -6.94 17.88
N LEU A 3 12.15 -7.25 17.45
CA LEU A 3 11.51 -6.53 16.35
C LEU A 3 11.33 -5.07 16.76
N GLN A 4 11.57 -4.13 15.84
CA GLN A 4 11.27 -2.73 16.08
C GLN A 4 9.75 -2.52 16.01
N LEU A 5 9.20 -1.63 16.84
CA LEU A 5 7.77 -1.31 16.85
C LEU A 5 7.39 -0.28 15.78
N THR A 6 8.39 0.35 15.15
CA THR A 6 8.19 1.41 14.15
C THR A 6 9.00 1.11 12.89
N PRO A 7 8.42 1.33 11.70
CA PRO A 7 9.14 1.14 10.46
C PRO A 7 10.23 2.19 10.28
N ILE A 8 11.28 1.83 9.55
CA ILE A 8 12.29 2.78 9.12
C ILE A 8 11.65 3.75 8.12
N ALA A 9 11.74 5.05 8.42
CA ALA A 9 11.34 6.13 7.53
C ALA A 9 12.58 6.81 6.92
N ILE A 10 12.48 7.13 5.62
CA ILE A 10 13.47 7.89 4.88
C ILE A 10 12.78 9.12 4.33
N LYS A 11 13.26 10.30 4.72
CA LYS A 11 12.93 11.56 4.10
C LYS A 11 14.00 11.92 3.07
N PRO A 12 13.71 11.83 1.76
CA PRO A 12 14.70 12.20 0.75
C PRO A 12 15.04 13.69 0.84
N SER A 13 16.29 14.00 0.56
CA SER A 13 16.75 15.38 0.46
C SER A 13 16.16 16.07 -0.78
N VAL A 14 16.17 17.40 -0.78
CA VAL A 14 15.77 18.21 -1.94
C VAL A 14 16.53 17.82 -3.21
N HIS A 15 17.80 17.42 -3.08
CA HIS A 15 18.59 16.94 -4.22
C HIS A 15 18.10 15.59 -4.73
N GLU A 16 17.79 14.64 -3.84
CA GLU A 16 17.26 13.33 -4.24
C GLU A 16 15.88 13.44 -4.89
N LEU A 17 15.01 14.33 -4.37
CA LEU A 17 13.71 14.61 -4.95
C LEU A 17 13.85 15.23 -6.35
N ARG A 18 14.69 16.26 -6.48
CA ARG A 18 14.94 16.93 -7.77
C ARG A 18 15.55 15.98 -8.80
N ASP A 19 16.49 15.15 -8.38
CA ASP A 19 17.19 14.20 -9.25
C ASP A 19 16.34 12.93 -9.49
N GLY A 20 15.19 12.79 -8.81
CA GLY A 20 14.29 11.65 -8.89
C GLY A 20 14.94 10.34 -8.46
N LYS A 21 15.93 10.41 -7.55
CA LYS A 21 16.80 9.27 -7.21
C LYS A 21 17.35 9.39 -5.80
N LEU A 22 17.23 8.33 -5.00
CA LEU A 22 17.90 8.22 -3.71
C LEU A 22 19.42 8.11 -3.89
N SER A 23 20.13 8.75 -2.96
CA SER A 23 21.55 8.56 -2.71
C SER A 23 21.83 7.10 -2.36
N ARG A 24 23.08 6.67 -2.55
CA ARG A 24 23.51 5.30 -2.22
C ARG A 24 23.21 4.94 -0.76
N ARG A 25 23.40 5.89 0.15
CA ARG A 25 23.12 5.72 1.58
C ARG A 25 21.64 5.47 1.83
N ASN A 26 20.75 6.30 1.30
CA ASN A 26 19.32 6.13 1.52
C ASN A 26 18.79 4.88 0.81
N LEU A 27 19.32 4.54 -0.37
CA LEU A 27 18.97 3.29 -1.04
C LEU A 27 19.40 2.07 -0.22
N GLU A 28 20.60 2.08 0.37
CA GLU A 28 21.05 1.00 1.26
C GLU A 28 20.16 0.86 2.50
N VAL A 29 19.74 1.98 3.11
CA VAL A 29 18.79 1.98 4.22
C VAL A 29 17.46 1.37 3.80
N ALA A 30 16.94 1.74 2.63
CA ALA A 30 15.69 1.19 2.10
C ALA A 30 15.78 -0.33 1.90
N MET A 31 16.88 -0.83 1.34
CA MET A 31 17.07 -2.28 1.14
C MET A 31 17.18 -3.03 2.46
N ARG A 32 17.85 -2.46 3.47
CA ARG A 32 17.93 -3.08 4.80
C ARG A 32 16.59 -3.11 5.52
N ALA A 33 15.80 -2.03 5.40
CA ALA A 33 14.46 -1.96 5.97
C ALA A 33 13.54 -3.01 5.33
N LEU A 34 13.51 -3.11 3.99
CA LEU A 34 12.74 -4.14 3.30
C LEU A 34 13.20 -5.56 3.67
N ALA A 35 14.51 -5.81 3.73
CA ALA A 35 15.02 -7.14 4.07
C ALA A 35 14.70 -7.55 5.51
N ARG A 36 14.82 -6.63 6.47
CA ARG A 36 14.64 -6.92 7.91
C ARG A 36 13.18 -6.84 8.35
N ASP A 37 12.47 -5.80 7.93
CA ASP A 37 11.16 -5.43 8.46
C ASP A 37 10.02 -5.69 7.47
N GLY A 38 10.34 -5.91 6.19
CA GLY A 38 9.32 -6.07 5.13
C GLY A 38 8.67 -4.75 4.72
N LEU A 39 9.08 -3.62 5.33
CA LEU A 39 8.50 -2.31 5.11
C LEU A 39 9.55 -1.20 5.18
N VAL A 40 9.41 -0.21 4.30
CA VAL A 40 10.11 1.07 4.38
C VAL A 40 9.13 2.19 4.08
N VAL A 41 9.19 3.27 4.85
CA VAL A 41 8.41 4.48 4.59
C VAL A 41 9.28 5.50 3.85
N LEU A 42 8.79 6.00 2.72
CA LEU A 42 9.43 7.08 1.96
C LEU A 42 8.58 8.34 2.13
N GLU A 43 9.05 9.28 2.94
CA GLU A 43 8.29 10.47 3.32
C GLU A 43 8.41 11.56 2.24
N ASP A 44 7.36 12.38 2.14
CA ASP A 44 7.33 13.60 1.33
C ASP A 44 7.73 13.40 -0.16
N LEU A 45 7.39 12.24 -0.74
CA LEU A 45 7.67 11.94 -2.15
C LEU A 45 6.73 12.63 -3.14
N VAL A 46 5.50 12.89 -2.73
CA VAL A 46 4.42 13.42 -3.58
C VAL A 46 3.95 14.74 -3.00
N GLU A 47 3.80 15.75 -3.86
CA GLU A 47 3.23 17.03 -3.42
C GLU A 47 1.78 16.84 -2.96
N TYR A 48 1.43 17.42 -1.81
CA TYR A 48 0.08 17.32 -1.25
C TYR A 48 -1.02 17.76 -2.21
N LYS A 49 -0.75 18.73 -3.10
CA LYS A 49 -1.71 19.15 -4.12
C LYS A 49 -2.12 18.02 -5.07
N ALA A 50 -1.19 17.14 -5.44
CA ALA A 50 -1.48 16.00 -6.30
C ALA A 50 -2.32 14.95 -5.55
N LEU A 51 -1.97 14.69 -4.28
CA LEU A 51 -2.73 13.81 -3.39
C LEU A 51 -4.15 14.34 -3.15
N ASP A 52 -4.30 15.62 -2.81
CA ASP A 52 -5.58 16.28 -2.56
C ASP A 52 -6.51 16.24 -3.79
N LYS A 53 -5.94 16.45 -4.98
CA LYS A 53 -6.68 16.35 -6.24
C LYS A 53 -7.24 14.93 -6.43
N LEU A 54 -6.38 13.91 -6.33
CA LEU A 54 -6.79 12.53 -6.48
C LEU A 54 -7.80 12.11 -5.39
N ASN A 55 -7.53 12.50 -4.14
CA ASN A 55 -8.42 12.26 -2.99
C ASN A 55 -9.82 12.83 -3.24
N GLY A 56 -9.91 14.07 -3.72
CA GLY A 56 -11.19 14.72 -4.02
C GLY A 56 -12.04 13.91 -5.00
N LYS A 57 -11.42 13.32 -6.02
CA LYS A 57 -12.09 12.44 -6.98
C LYS A 57 -12.42 11.09 -6.38
N MET A 58 -11.48 10.45 -5.70
CA MET A 58 -11.69 9.13 -5.09
C MET A 58 -12.79 9.17 -4.03
N VAL A 59 -12.87 10.22 -3.22
CA VAL A 59 -13.97 10.40 -2.24
C VAL A 59 -15.34 10.50 -2.93
N GLN A 60 -15.44 11.28 -4.02
CA GLN A 60 -16.69 11.37 -4.79
C GLN A 60 -17.11 9.99 -5.32
N ASP A 61 -16.16 9.27 -5.92
CA ASP A 61 -16.40 7.95 -6.48
C ASP A 61 -16.70 6.91 -5.39
N ALA A 62 -16.09 7.00 -4.21
CA ALA A 62 -16.38 6.13 -3.07
C ALA A 62 -17.84 6.24 -2.62
N TYR A 63 -18.37 7.47 -2.51
CA TYR A 63 -19.79 7.67 -2.18
C TYR A 63 -20.73 7.17 -3.28
N HIS A 64 -20.35 7.33 -4.55
CA HIS A 64 -21.11 6.73 -5.65
C HIS A 64 -21.11 5.20 -5.58
N LEU A 65 -19.96 4.58 -5.29
CA LEU A 65 -19.82 3.15 -5.13
C LEU A 65 -20.60 2.63 -3.92
N GLN A 66 -20.57 3.34 -2.79
CA GLN A 66 -21.27 2.96 -1.56
C GLN A 66 -22.80 2.84 -1.75
N LEU A 67 -23.37 3.59 -2.70
CA LEU A 67 -24.81 3.60 -2.99
C LEU A 67 -25.26 2.48 -3.93
N ARG A 68 -24.33 1.72 -4.52
CA ARG A 68 -24.66 0.61 -5.43
C ARG A 68 -25.11 -0.62 -4.65
N GLU A 69 -25.93 -1.47 -5.28
CA GLU A 69 -26.29 -2.77 -4.69
C GLU A 69 -25.14 -3.80 -4.83
N ASP A 70 -24.30 -3.64 -5.86
CA ASP A 70 -23.17 -4.51 -6.19
C ASP A 70 -21.82 -3.89 -5.80
N SER A 71 -21.79 -3.09 -4.74
CA SER A 71 -20.56 -2.42 -4.28
C SER A 71 -19.45 -3.44 -3.94
N PRO A 72 -18.21 -3.19 -4.40
CA PRO A 72 -17.07 -4.08 -4.14
C PRO A 72 -16.52 -3.84 -2.72
N PHE A 73 -17.18 -4.41 -1.71
CA PHE A 73 -16.73 -4.32 -0.32
C PHE A 73 -15.65 -5.37 -0.02
N ASN A 74 -14.54 -4.93 0.58
CA ASN A 74 -13.46 -5.78 1.05
C ASN A 74 -13.70 -6.21 2.50
N TYR A 75 -14.03 -7.49 2.72
CA TYR A 75 -14.31 -8.14 4.01
C TYR A 75 -15.52 -7.59 4.79
N ASN A 76 -15.78 -6.28 4.76
CA ASN A 76 -16.88 -5.63 5.46
C ASN A 76 -17.38 -4.39 4.71
N LYS A 77 -18.60 -3.92 5.07
CA LYS A 77 -19.24 -2.75 4.42
C LYS A 77 -18.57 -1.40 4.70
N GLY A 78 -17.54 -1.39 5.55
CA GLY A 78 -16.73 -0.22 5.88
C GLY A 78 -15.47 -0.09 5.04
N ASN A 79 -15.14 -1.03 4.15
CA ASN A 79 -13.98 -0.93 3.27
C ASN A 79 -14.38 -1.20 1.82
N ILE A 80 -14.22 -0.20 0.94
CA ILE A 80 -14.50 -0.34 -0.50
C ILE A 80 -13.19 -0.58 -1.25
N GLN A 81 -13.16 -1.62 -2.09
CA GLN A 81 -12.15 -1.74 -3.14
C GLN A 81 -12.48 -0.74 -4.24
N GLN A 82 -11.57 0.19 -4.48
CA GLN A 82 -11.79 1.27 -5.43
C GLN A 82 -10.53 1.50 -6.24
N ASP A 83 -10.59 1.16 -7.52
CA ASP A 83 -9.54 1.51 -8.44
C ASP A 83 -9.48 3.04 -8.62
N PRO A 84 -8.29 3.64 -8.55
CA PRO A 84 -8.15 5.05 -8.82
C PRO A 84 -8.33 5.33 -10.32
N PRO A 85 -8.81 6.52 -10.71
CA PRO A 85 -8.98 6.88 -12.11
C PRO A 85 -7.64 6.94 -12.86
N MET A 86 -7.54 6.16 -13.95
CA MET A 86 -6.35 6.06 -14.81
C MET A 86 -6.48 6.86 -16.11
N THR A 87 -7.32 7.90 -16.14
CA THR A 87 -7.43 8.79 -17.30
C THR A 87 -6.41 9.92 -17.22
N GLU A 88 -6.10 10.55 -18.35
CA GLU A 88 -5.10 11.62 -18.46
C GLU A 88 -5.32 12.76 -17.44
N GLU A 89 -6.57 13.10 -17.14
CA GLU A 89 -6.92 14.15 -16.18
C GLU A 89 -6.45 13.83 -14.75
N TRP A 90 -6.49 12.55 -14.35
CA TRP A 90 -6.24 12.11 -12.97
C TRP A 90 -4.93 11.36 -12.78
N PHE A 91 -4.23 11.07 -13.88
CA PHE A 91 -2.94 10.40 -13.85
C PHE A 91 -1.81 11.37 -13.50
N ASP A 92 -1.19 11.20 -12.33
CA ASP A 92 0.00 11.94 -11.91
C ASP A 92 1.21 10.99 -11.81
N GLY A 93 2.26 11.27 -12.58
CA GLY A 93 3.47 10.44 -12.61
C GLY A 93 4.20 10.39 -11.27
N SER A 94 4.04 11.40 -10.41
CA SER A 94 4.62 11.38 -9.06
C SER A 94 3.95 10.33 -8.14
N ILE A 95 2.72 9.91 -8.47
CA ILE A 95 1.96 8.87 -7.76
C ILE A 95 2.18 7.50 -8.44
N TYR A 96 1.87 7.40 -9.73
CA TYR A 96 1.78 6.10 -10.41
C TYR A 96 3.12 5.57 -10.94
N THR A 97 4.06 6.47 -11.28
CA THR A 97 5.33 6.12 -11.94
C THR A 97 6.53 6.80 -11.29
N ASN A 98 6.47 6.99 -9.97
CA ASN A 98 7.50 7.70 -9.20
C ASN A 98 8.89 7.05 -9.40
N THR A 99 9.88 7.85 -9.79
CA THR A 99 11.21 7.33 -10.14
C THR A 99 12.01 6.83 -8.93
N ILE A 100 11.81 7.44 -7.75
CA ILE A 100 12.42 6.97 -6.50
C ILE A 100 11.83 5.60 -6.11
N VAL A 101 10.51 5.46 -6.19
CA VAL A 101 9.85 4.17 -5.94
C VAL A 101 10.29 3.12 -6.96
N THR A 102 10.41 3.50 -8.23
CA THR A 102 10.92 2.63 -9.30
C THR A 102 12.36 2.17 -9.01
N GLN A 103 13.21 3.06 -8.49
CA GLN A 103 14.57 2.71 -8.08
C GLN A 103 14.56 1.70 -6.92
N VAL A 104 13.75 1.92 -5.89
CA VAL A 104 13.65 1.01 -4.72
C VAL A 104 13.14 -0.36 -5.16
N THR A 105 12.05 -0.42 -5.91
CA THR A 105 11.47 -1.67 -6.41
C THR A 105 12.41 -2.42 -7.34
N SER A 106 13.08 -1.73 -8.27
CA SER A 106 14.06 -2.36 -9.17
C SER A 106 15.33 -2.84 -8.46
N THR A 107 15.71 -2.19 -7.35
CA THR A 107 16.85 -2.64 -6.55
C THR A 107 16.49 -3.90 -5.75
N CYS A 108 15.25 -3.98 -5.26
CA CYS A 108 14.78 -5.13 -4.47
C CYS A 108 14.44 -6.35 -5.34
N LEU A 109 13.66 -6.16 -6.40
CA LEU A 109 13.10 -7.24 -7.23
C LEU A 109 13.96 -7.58 -8.45
N GLY A 110 15.03 -6.82 -8.69
CA GLY A 110 15.84 -6.92 -9.89
C GLY A 110 15.47 -5.89 -10.97
N PRO A 111 16.25 -5.76 -12.04
CA PRO A 111 16.37 -4.54 -12.83
C PRO A 111 15.15 -4.15 -13.69
N ARG A 112 14.13 -5.01 -13.78
CA ARG A 112 12.95 -4.80 -14.64
C ARG A 112 11.66 -5.31 -13.97
N PRO A 113 11.26 -4.74 -12.81
CA PRO A 113 9.95 -5.05 -12.26
C PRO A 113 8.86 -4.48 -13.17
N VAL A 114 7.66 -5.04 -13.09
CA VAL A 114 6.50 -4.57 -13.85
C VAL A 114 5.40 -4.19 -12.85
N LEU A 115 4.82 -3.01 -13.01
CA LEU A 115 3.59 -2.64 -12.31
C LEU A 115 2.44 -3.46 -12.90
N ARG A 116 1.95 -4.45 -12.15
CA ARG A 116 0.95 -5.41 -12.63
C ARG A 116 -0.48 -5.03 -12.26
N PHE A 117 -0.64 -4.27 -11.19
CA PHE A 117 -1.92 -3.98 -10.57
C PHE A 117 -1.89 -2.60 -9.93
N VAL A 118 -2.98 -1.86 -10.09
CA VAL A 118 -3.20 -0.54 -9.46
C VAL A 118 -4.64 -0.55 -8.97
N SER A 119 -4.82 -0.48 -7.66
CA SER A 119 -6.13 -0.41 -7.01
C SER A 119 -6.02 0.43 -5.73
N GLY A 120 -7.11 0.53 -4.99
CA GLY A 120 -7.20 1.31 -3.77
C GLY A 120 -8.14 0.68 -2.74
N ASN A 121 -7.87 0.96 -1.48
CA ASN A 121 -8.74 0.62 -0.35
C ASN A 121 -9.27 1.91 0.26
N THR A 122 -10.60 2.02 0.35
CA THR A 122 -11.26 3.19 0.94
C THR A 122 -11.99 2.81 2.21
N ALA A 123 -11.41 3.18 3.35
CA ALA A 123 -12.06 3.06 4.65
C ALA A 123 -13.17 4.11 4.79
N LEU A 124 -14.42 3.65 4.88
CA LEU A 124 -15.58 4.49 5.11
C LEU A 124 -15.77 4.80 6.59
N PRO A 125 -16.32 5.97 6.93
CA PRO A 125 -16.70 6.28 8.30
C PRO A 125 -17.68 5.25 8.86
N PRO A 126 -17.51 4.82 10.13
CA PRO A 126 -18.41 3.86 10.75
C PRO A 126 -19.82 4.44 10.88
N THR A 127 -20.82 3.58 10.76
CA THR A 127 -22.24 3.92 10.95
C THR A 127 -22.88 2.96 11.96
N ALA A 128 -24.09 3.27 12.44
CA ALA A 128 -24.83 2.34 13.30
C ALA A 128 -25.09 0.97 12.64
N MET A 129 -25.19 0.94 11.30
CA MET A 129 -25.41 -0.28 10.51
C MET A 129 -24.10 -0.98 10.10
N SER A 130 -22.96 -0.28 10.21
CA SER A 130 -21.63 -0.80 9.89
C SER A 130 -20.65 -0.24 10.92
N PRO A 131 -20.60 -0.84 12.13
CA PRO A 131 -19.70 -0.39 13.18
C PRO A 131 -18.22 -0.57 12.76
N PRO A 132 -17.27 0.05 13.48
CA PRO A 132 -15.84 -0.16 13.22
C PRO A 132 -15.49 -1.64 13.29
N ALA A 133 -14.79 -2.14 12.27
CA ALA A 133 -14.32 -3.51 12.19
C ALA A 133 -12.93 -3.54 11.57
N SER A 134 -12.01 -4.30 12.17
CA SER A 134 -10.72 -4.60 11.56
C SER A 134 -10.88 -5.71 10.52
N GLN A 135 -9.99 -5.73 9.52
CA GLN A 135 -9.82 -6.89 8.67
C GLN A 135 -9.08 -7.98 9.45
N PRO A 136 -9.29 -9.28 9.12
CA PRO A 136 -8.44 -10.36 9.61
C PRO A 136 -6.97 -10.09 9.25
N ILE A 137 -6.04 -10.63 10.05
CA ILE A 137 -4.62 -10.58 9.73
C ILE A 137 -4.40 -11.46 8.50
N HIS A 138 -3.78 -10.90 7.46
CA HIS A 138 -3.54 -11.60 6.20
C HIS A 138 -2.25 -11.12 5.52
N ASN A 139 -1.87 -11.84 4.47
CA ASN A 139 -0.91 -11.41 3.46
C ASN A 139 -1.68 -11.28 2.14
N ASP A 140 -1.40 -10.24 1.36
CA ASP A 140 -2.03 -10.02 0.05
C ASP A 140 -1.71 -11.13 -0.97
N ALA A 141 -0.63 -11.88 -0.75
CA ALA A 141 -0.29 -13.05 -1.56
C ALA A 141 -0.88 -14.33 -0.94
N ASP A 142 -2.09 -14.69 -1.37
CA ASP A 142 -2.87 -15.83 -0.87
C ASP A 142 -2.58 -17.18 -1.56
N PHE A 143 -1.42 -17.31 -2.19
CA PHE A 143 -1.00 -18.47 -2.97
C PHE A 143 0.40 -18.96 -2.58
N ASP A 144 0.73 -20.20 -2.94
CA ASP A 144 2.06 -20.76 -2.67
C ASP A 144 3.13 -20.00 -3.50
N HIS A 145 4.08 -19.40 -2.80
CA HIS A 145 5.13 -18.57 -3.37
C HIS A 145 6.46 -18.84 -2.67
N LEU A 146 7.56 -18.54 -3.36
CA LEU A 146 8.89 -18.66 -2.78
C LEU A 146 9.04 -17.70 -1.59
N SER A 147 9.86 -18.08 -0.60
CA SER A 147 10.21 -17.23 0.56
C SER A 147 11.17 -16.09 0.22
N VAL A 148 11.39 -15.80 -1.07
CA VAL A 148 12.18 -14.66 -1.53
C VAL A 148 11.24 -13.59 -2.07
N PRO A 149 11.54 -12.29 -1.90
CA PRO A 149 10.70 -11.22 -2.44
C PRO A 149 10.48 -11.37 -3.95
N PHE A 150 9.22 -11.48 -4.36
CA PHE A 150 8.83 -11.58 -5.78
C PHE A 150 7.89 -10.43 -6.20
N ALA A 151 7.27 -9.75 -5.24
CA ALA A 151 6.41 -8.59 -5.42
C ALA A 151 6.62 -7.59 -4.27
N LEU A 152 6.27 -6.34 -4.52
CA LEU A 152 6.20 -5.29 -3.51
C LEU A 152 4.90 -4.53 -3.69
N VAL A 153 4.19 -4.31 -2.57
CA VAL A 153 3.03 -3.44 -2.53
C VAL A 153 3.51 -2.01 -2.26
N VAL A 154 3.05 -1.06 -3.08
CA VAL A 154 3.33 0.36 -2.90
C VAL A 154 2.05 1.05 -2.48
N ASN A 155 1.94 1.35 -1.19
CA ASN A 155 0.81 2.10 -0.65
C ASN A 155 1.08 3.61 -0.71
N VAL A 156 0.15 4.36 -1.28
CA VAL A 156 0.18 5.83 -1.34
C VAL A 156 -1.03 6.38 -0.58
N PRO A 157 -0.87 6.78 0.69
CA PRO A 157 -1.95 7.41 1.43
C PRO A 157 -2.37 8.74 0.79
N LEU A 158 -3.67 8.92 0.57
CA LEU A 158 -4.23 10.17 0.03
C LEU A 158 -4.62 11.18 1.10
N VAL A 159 -4.59 10.75 2.37
CA VAL A 159 -4.82 11.56 3.56
C VAL A 159 -3.82 11.15 4.63
N THR A 160 -3.66 11.97 5.67
CA THR A 160 -2.91 11.60 6.86
C THR A 160 -3.51 10.33 7.47
N MET A 161 -2.72 9.27 7.60
CA MET A 161 -3.16 8.01 8.22
C MET A 161 -2.96 8.09 9.73
N THR A 162 -4.02 7.81 10.49
CA THR A 162 -4.01 7.73 11.95
C THR A 162 -4.78 6.50 12.42
N PRO A 163 -4.53 6.00 13.65
CA PRO A 163 -5.32 4.90 14.19
C PRO A 163 -6.83 5.18 14.15
N GLU A 164 -7.24 6.43 14.39
CA GLU A 164 -8.64 6.84 14.44
C GLU A 164 -9.34 6.81 13.07
N ASN A 165 -8.60 6.94 11.97
CA ASN A 165 -9.16 6.88 10.61
C ASN A 165 -8.84 5.59 9.86
N GLY A 166 -8.35 4.57 10.58
CA GLY A 166 -8.14 3.23 10.04
C GLY A 166 -6.78 3.05 9.37
N SER A 167 -5.71 3.65 9.90
CA SER A 167 -4.34 3.32 9.45
C SER A 167 -4.08 1.82 9.54
N THR A 168 -3.52 1.23 8.48
CA THR A 168 -3.19 -0.20 8.43
C THR A 168 -2.22 -0.58 9.54
N GLU A 169 -2.59 -1.61 10.30
CA GLU A 169 -1.68 -2.27 11.24
C GLU A 169 -0.75 -3.21 10.46
N ILE A 170 0.55 -3.18 10.76
CA ILE A 170 1.56 -3.98 10.04
C ILE A 170 2.43 -4.71 11.05
N TRP A 171 2.61 -6.01 10.83
CA TRP A 171 3.49 -6.87 11.62
C TRP A 171 4.87 -6.92 10.98
N LEU A 172 5.79 -6.08 11.44
CA LEU A 172 7.13 -5.99 10.85
C LEU A 172 7.89 -7.31 10.96
N GLY A 173 8.55 -7.70 9.86
CA GLY A 173 9.39 -8.88 9.76
C GLY A 173 8.67 -10.19 9.42
N THR A 174 7.33 -10.22 9.47
CA THR A 174 6.57 -11.47 9.20
C THR A 174 6.73 -11.94 7.74
N HIS A 175 7.03 -11.04 6.81
CA HIS A 175 7.29 -11.36 5.40
C HIS A 175 8.38 -12.41 5.17
N SER A 176 9.27 -12.63 6.15
CA SER A 176 10.40 -13.58 6.02
C SER A 176 10.00 -15.03 6.28
N ASP A 177 9.01 -15.25 7.15
CA ASP A 177 8.69 -16.59 7.68
C ASP A 177 7.22 -16.99 7.44
N THR A 178 6.35 -16.08 6.98
CA THR A 178 4.95 -16.38 6.65
C THR A 178 4.84 -17.22 5.38
N THR A 179 4.05 -18.29 5.46
CA THR A 179 3.69 -19.18 4.36
C THR A 179 2.16 -19.22 4.19
N ILE A 180 1.67 -19.93 3.17
CA ILE A 180 0.22 -20.14 2.99
C ILE A 180 -0.43 -20.85 4.20
N ALA A 181 0.34 -21.61 4.98
CA ALA A 181 -0.15 -22.29 6.18
C ALA A 181 -0.50 -21.33 7.32
N ASP A 182 0.06 -20.11 7.29
CA ASP A 182 -0.14 -19.08 8.30
C ASP A 182 -1.31 -18.14 7.98
N GLN A 183 -1.95 -18.32 6.82
CA GLN A 183 -3.07 -17.49 6.39
C GLN A 183 -4.42 -18.15 6.73
N GLU A 184 -5.29 -17.39 7.40
CA GLU A 184 -6.68 -17.77 7.66
C GLU A 184 -7.49 -17.72 6.34
N GLY A 185 -7.32 -18.76 5.53
CA GLY A 185 -7.89 -18.89 4.17
C GLY A 185 -7.62 -20.24 3.51
N ALA A 186 -6.67 -21.03 4.03
CA ALA A 186 -6.39 -22.40 3.59
C ALA A 186 -7.59 -23.39 3.71
N HIS A 187 -8.72 -22.94 4.28
CA HIS A 187 -9.97 -23.69 4.39
C HIS A 187 -11.09 -23.28 3.41
N GLY A 188 -10.78 -22.49 2.38
CA GLY A 188 -11.61 -22.44 1.15
C GLY A 188 -12.56 -21.26 1.00
N GLU A 189 -12.38 -20.17 1.74
CA GLU A 189 -13.06 -18.90 1.47
C GLU A 189 -12.03 -17.90 0.95
N ARG A 190 -12.07 -17.63 -0.36
CA ARG A 190 -11.32 -16.52 -0.98
C ARG A 190 -11.76 -15.22 -0.32
N ALA A 191 -10.81 -14.45 0.20
CA ALA A 191 -11.09 -13.19 0.87
C ALA A 191 -10.71 -11.94 0.05
N SER A 192 -10.08 -12.13 -1.11
CA SER A 192 -9.74 -11.07 -2.06
C SER A 192 -9.94 -11.56 -3.49
N ASP A 193 -10.83 -10.91 -4.23
CA ASP A 193 -10.96 -11.12 -5.68
C ASP A 193 -9.93 -10.25 -6.40
N GLY A 194 -9.22 -10.86 -7.36
CA GLY A 194 -8.17 -10.23 -8.18
C GLY A 194 -8.67 -9.44 -9.38
#